data_AF-A0A8K1FN76-F1
#
_entry.id   AF-A0A8K1FN76-F1
#
_cell.length_a   1.000
_cell.length_b   1.000
_cell.length_c   1.000
_cell.angle_alpha   90.00
_cell.angle_beta   90.00
_cell.angle_gamma   90.00
#
_symmetry.space_group_name_H-M   'P 1'
#
loop_
_entity.id
_entity.type
_entity.pdbx_description
1 polymer ?
#
loop_
_entity_poly.entity_id
_entity_poly.type
_entity_poly.pdbx_seq_one_letter_code
_entity_poly.pdbx_strand_id
1 'polypeptide(L)'
;MEVSGAMLALLLFVTIAIPLLYVVITWEHGIVNRYPVLPAPSDLGTKEFRWRCYLSSWTRRGWKKAILRSPCPRLTLQSRFALLSTDFAKLTTSLGFKELKLETIPCIFPQVAVSGLMLQLLGNSNFPAALTGLRLKAVTICQLRPLDMRFRDEPIAETSNAQEEEQAMEGLNCVMVLTEKRILEDEIEFLIQTDIFDDQGTVWQSTTCLAVPFYQKTLLVPLSVTAAQLDATLCDKSYDKLETNAFACSTHHLEEFEDVNVTNLDGTATDKRATPLLWALGRAMGVLQQTNRVPTLPLLCSFVCDDANDVVIPLQSRVECESSVATMAAGAEERLVTKVELKHDQRVVVSGFLRTVGWVFEEGATAEQ
;
A
#
# COMPACT_ATOMS: atom_id res chain seq x y z
N MET A 1 -19.86 27.24 40.84
CA MET A 1 -18.90 27.99 40.00
C MET A 1 -19.45 27.99 38.59
N GLU A 2 -20.09 29.08 38.18
CA GLU A 2 -20.49 29.25 36.78
C GLU A 2 -19.26 29.69 35.99
N VAL A 3 -18.79 28.83 35.10
CA VAL A 3 -17.72 29.20 34.16
C VAL A 3 -18.33 30.22 33.20
N SER A 4 -17.93 31.49 33.32
CA SER A 4 -18.33 32.55 32.41
C SER A 4 -18.08 32.14 30.96
N GLY A 5 -19.02 32.42 30.05
CA GLY A 5 -18.92 32.04 28.64
C GLY A 5 -17.63 32.53 27.96
N ALA A 6 -17.04 33.63 28.44
CA ALA A 6 -15.74 34.12 27.96
C ALA A 6 -14.56 33.21 28.37
N MET A 7 -14.61 32.64 29.57
CA MET A 7 -13.57 31.72 30.06
C MET A 7 -13.66 30.36 29.36
N LEU A 8 -14.88 29.90 29.06
CA LEU A 8 -15.12 28.72 28.24
C LEU A 8 -14.60 28.91 26.81
N ALA A 9 -14.88 30.07 26.20
CA ALA A 9 -14.39 30.41 24.87
C ALA A 9 -12.86 30.51 24.80
N LEU A 10 -12.22 31.09 25.82
CA LEU A 10 -10.76 31.16 25.92
C LEU A 10 -10.15 29.76 26.06
N LEU A 11 -10.71 28.92 26.92
CA LEU A 11 -10.25 27.53 27.10
C LEU A 11 -10.38 26.75 25.79
N LEU A 12 -11.53 26.80 25.12
CA LEU A 12 -11.73 26.17 23.82
C LEU A 12 -10.73 26.66 22.78
N PHE A 13 -10.47 27.97 22.73
CA PHE A 13 -9.48 28.54 21.82
C PHE A 13 -8.08 28.01 22.10
N VAL A 14 -7.63 28.00 23.36
CA VAL A 14 -6.31 27.50 23.75
C VAL A 14 -6.18 26.00 23.47
N THR A 15 -7.20 25.21 23.79
CA THR A 15 -7.22 23.76 23.55
C THR A 15 -7.18 23.42 22.06
N ILE A 16 -7.72 24.25 21.18
CA ILE A 16 -7.65 24.06 19.72
C ILE A 16 -6.33 24.63 19.14
N ALA A 17 -5.89 25.80 19.62
CA ALA A 17 -4.74 26.51 19.09
C ALA A 17 -3.40 25.81 19.39
N ILE A 18 -3.22 25.27 20.60
CA ILE A 18 -1.99 24.57 21.00
C ILE A 18 -1.68 23.37 20.09
N PRO A 19 -2.59 22.40 19.85
CA PRO A 19 -2.29 21.26 19.00
C PRO A 19 -2.14 21.67 17.52
N LEU A 20 -2.84 22.70 17.05
CA LEU A 20 -2.60 23.27 15.71
C LEU A 20 -1.19 23.87 15.59
N LEU A 21 -0.75 24.64 16.59
CA LEU A 21 0.59 25.24 16.62
C LEU A 21 1.67 24.16 16.69
N TYR A 22 1.47 23.13 17.53
CA TYR A 22 2.36 21.98 17.64
C TYR A 22 2.53 21.28 16.28
N VAL A 23 1.43 21.01 15.58
CA VAL A 23 1.45 20.40 14.24
C VAL A 23 2.21 21.26 13.23
N VAL A 24 2.01 22.58 13.25
CA VAL A 24 2.73 23.50 12.34
C VAL A 24 4.23 23.50 12.62
N ILE A 25 4.63 23.54 13.91
CA ILE A 25 6.04 23.58 14.32
C ILE A 25 6.74 22.27 13.98
N THR A 26 6.10 21.14 14.27
CA THR A 26 6.70 19.81 14.13
C THR A 26 6.56 19.23 12.71
N TRP A 27 5.96 19.98 11.78
CA TRP A 27 5.84 19.57 10.38
C TRP A 27 7.18 19.61 9.63
N GLU A 28 8.03 20.60 9.92
CA GLU A 28 9.30 20.82 9.21
C GLU A 28 10.47 20.00 9.78
N HIS A 29 10.26 19.32 10.90
CA HIS A 29 11.33 18.55 11.49
C HIS A 29 11.39 17.20 10.79
N GLY A 30 12.42 17.00 9.96
CA GLY A 30 12.76 15.69 9.41
C GLY A 30 13.15 14.75 10.55
N ILE A 31 12.19 13.96 11.02
CA ILE A 31 12.32 13.15 12.22
C ILE A 31 12.06 11.69 11.82
N VAL A 32 13.13 10.90 11.80
CA VAL A 32 13.15 9.42 11.68
C VAL A 32 13.08 8.85 10.25
N ASN A 33 14.25 8.43 9.75
CA ASN A 33 14.42 7.63 8.53
C ASN A 33 14.44 6.11 8.79
N ARG A 34 14.51 5.69 10.06
CA ARG A 34 14.61 4.28 10.46
C ARG A 34 13.64 3.97 11.60
N TYR A 35 12.77 3.00 11.39
CA TYR A 35 11.84 2.51 12.41
C TYR A 35 12.26 1.12 12.89
N PRO A 36 12.29 0.86 14.21
CA PRO A 36 12.71 -0.44 14.72
C PRO A 36 11.77 -1.57 14.30
N VAL A 37 10.48 -1.27 14.13
CA VAL A 37 9.41 -2.19 13.70
C VAL A 37 8.41 -1.40 12.84
N LEU A 38 7.62 -2.10 12.03
CA LEU A 38 6.52 -1.50 11.28
C LEU A 38 5.58 -0.72 12.21
N PRO A 39 5.25 0.55 11.88
CA PRO A 39 4.35 1.35 12.70
C PRO A 39 2.93 0.81 12.58
N ALA A 40 2.32 0.46 13.72
CA ALA A 40 0.98 -0.08 13.74
C ALA A 40 -0.08 1.02 13.51
N PRO A 41 -1.24 0.69 12.94
CA PRO A 41 -2.36 1.62 12.77
C PRO A 41 -2.80 2.31 14.07
N SER A 42 -2.73 1.59 15.19
CA SER A 42 -3.16 2.05 16.51
C SER A 42 -2.14 2.94 17.23
N ASP A 43 -0.90 3.00 16.75
CA ASP A 43 0.18 3.74 17.41
C ASP A 43 -0.13 5.23 17.47
N LEU A 44 0.25 5.85 18.59
CA LEU A 44 0.06 7.29 18.80
C LEU A 44 0.70 8.12 17.69
N GLY A 45 1.91 7.76 17.28
CA GLY A 45 2.59 8.39 16.14
C GLY A 45 1.78 8.27 14.85
N THR A 46 1.35 7.05 14.49
CA THR A 46 0.53 6.83 13.28
C THR A 46 -0.77 7.64 13.31
N LYS A 47 -1.49 7.67 14.45
CA LYS A 47 -2.71 8.48 14.62
C LYS A 47 -2.45 9.97 14.49
N GLU A 48 -1.38 10.44 15.11
CA GLU A 48 -0.95 11.83 15.00
C GLU A 48 -0.64 12.19 13.55
N PHE A 49 0.10 11.34 12.83
CA PHE A 49 0.39 11.53 11.42
C PHE A 49 -0.87 11.52 10.55
N ARG A 50 -1.84 10.65 10.81
CA ARG A 50 -3.15 10.71 10.12
C ARG A 50 -3.83 12.06 10.34
N TRP A 51 -3.85 12.54 11.58
CA TRP A 51 -4.45 13.82 11.93
C TRP A 51 -3.74 15.00 11.27
N ARG A 52 -2.40 14.97 11.26
CA ARG A 52 -1.54 15.89 10.51
C ARG A 52 -1.90 15.89 9.01
N CYS A 53 -2.00 14.72 8.39
CA CYS A 53 -2.38 14.58 6.97
C CYS A 53 -3.77 15.17 6.68
N TYR A 54 -4.73 15.01 7.60
CA TYR A 54 -6.05 15.62 7.50
C TYR A 54 -6.00 17.16 7.54
N LEU A 55 -5.24 17.72 8.48
CA LEU A 55 -5.04 19.16 8.63
C LEU A 55 -4.19 19.80 7.53
N SER A 56 -3.45 18.99 6.76
CA SER A 56 -2.60 19.48 5.67
C SER A 56 -3.37 20.33 4.64
N SER A 57 -4.65 20.06 4.44
CA SER A 57 -5.54 20.82 3.56
C SER A 57 -5.73 22.29 3.97
N TRP A 58 -5.56 22.60 5.27
CA TRP A 58 -5.71 23.95 5.81
C TRP A 58 -4.36 24.65 5.92
N THR A 59 -3.31 23.93 6.34
CA THR A 59 -1.97 24.49 6.53
C THR A 59 -1.21 24.71 5.21
N ARG A 60 -1.48 23.90 4.17
CA ARG A 60 -0.74 23.96 2.88
C ARG A 60 -1.38 24.81 1.79
N ARG A 61 -2.47 25.54 2.07
CA ARG A 61 -3.11 26.45 1.07
C ARG A 61 -2.13 27.50 0.52
N GLY A 62 -1.13 27.91 1.30
CA GLY A 62 -0.09 28.88 0.90
C GLY A 62 1.18 28.29 0.28
N TRP A 63 1.37 26.96 0.32
CA TRP A 63 2.64 26.29 -0.06
C TRP A 63 2.74 25.99 -1.59
N LYS A 64 1.71 26.40 -2.34
CA LYS A 64 1.36 25.98 -3.71
C LYS A 64 2.29 26.37 -4.86
N LYS A 65 3.48 26.97 -4.67
CA LYS A 65 4.31 27.40 -5.83
C LYS A 65 5.79 27.03 -5.74
N ALA A 66 6.42 27.17 -4.57
CA ALA A 66 7.85 26.90 -4.42
C ALA A 66 8.17 25.39 -4.37
N ILE A 67 7.38 24.62 -3.63
CA ILE A 67 7.59 23.16 -3.44
C ILE A 67 7.09 22.34 -4.64
N LEU A 68 6.22 22.91 -5.49
CA LEU A 68 5.89 22.29 -6.78
C LEU A 68 7.11 22.14 -7.67
N ARG A 69 7.99 23.14 -7.67
CA ARG A 69 9.24 23.17 -8.43
C ARG A 69 10.38 22.41 -7.74
N SER A 70 10.22 22.04 -6.47
CA SER A 70 11.26 21.27 -5.81
C SER A 70 11.26 19.85 -6.37
N PRO A 71 12.46 19.26 -6.54
CA PRO A 71 12.58 17.87 -6.92
C PRO A 71 11.84 16.97 -5.92
N CYS A 72 11.46 15.78 -6.37
CA CYS A 72 10.89 14.77 -5.49
C CYS A 72 11.85 14.55 -4.30
N PRO A 73 11.41 14.74 -3.05
CA PRO A 73 12.25 14.45 -1.91
C PRO A 73 12.52 12.94 -1.93
N ARG A 74 13.79 12.55 -2.13
CA ARG A 74 14.22 11.16 -2.03
C ARG A 74 14.27 10.79 -0.55
N LEU A 75 13.11 10.37 -0.04
CA LEU A 75 12.98 9.86 1.31
C LEU A 75 13.00 8.36 1.25
N THR A 76 13.86 7.79 2.05
CA THR A 76 14.03 6.36 2.25
C THR A 76 13.68 6.07 3.69
N LEU A 77 12.66 5.25 3.90
CA LEU A 77 12.33 4.70 5.20
C LEU A 77 12.73 3.24 5.24
N GLN A 78 13.39 2.84 6.31
CA GLN A 78 13.78 1.46 6.56
C GLN A 78 13.15 0.97 7.85
N SER A 79 12.63 -0.25 7.84
CA SER A 79 12.05 -0.90 9.01
C SER A 79 12.23 -2.42 8.95
N ARG A 80 12.22 -3.08 10.11
CA ARG A 80 12.10 -4.55 10.13
C ARG A 80 10.67 -4.94 9.80
N PHE A 81 10.52 -5.86 8.85
CA PHE A 81 9.24 -6.42 8.48
C PHE A 81 8.93 -7.63 9.36
N ALA A 82 8.03 -7.42 10.31
CA ALA A 82 7.47 -8.48 11.14
C ALA A 82 5.97 -8.27 11.25
N LEU A 83 5.20 -9.33 11.01
CA LEU A 83 3.76 -9.36 11.21
C LEU A 83 3.47 -10.26 12.40
N LEU A 84 2.71 -9.75 13.36
CA LEU A 84 2.23 -10.57 14.45
C LEU A 84 1.25 -11.61 13.90
N SER A 85 1.24 -12.81 14.49
CA SER A 85 0.31 -13.89 14.11
C SER A 85 -1.16 -13.45 14.23
N THR A 86 -1.45 -12.54 15.17
CA THR A 86 -2.75 -11.91 15.35
C THR A 86 -3.15 -11.03 14.17
N ASP A 87 -2.22 -10.23 13.65
CA ASP A 87 -2.47 -9.32 12.53
C ASP A 87 -2.64 -10.11 11.23
N PHE A 88 -1.86 -11.19 11.08
CA PHE A 88 -2.04 -12.15 10.01
C PHE A 88 -3.42 -12.82 10.04
N ALA A 89 -3.88 -13.27 11.21
CA ALA A 89 -5.21 -13.87 11.36
C ALA A 89 -6.34 -12.89 11.02
N LYS A 90 -6.23 -11.63 11.46
CA LYS A 90 -7.19 -10.57 11.12
C LYS A 90 -7.22 -10.29 9.62
N LEU A 91 -6.05 -10.16 8.97
CA LEU A 91 -5.99 -9.95 7.52
C LEU A 91 -6.55 -11.13 6.74
N THR A 92 -6.23 -12.36 7.13
CA THR A 92 -6.75 -13.56 6.46
C THR A 92 -8.27 -13.65 6.58
N THR A 93 -8.82 -13.39 7.77
CA THR A 93 -10.28 -13.39 8.01
C THR A 93 -10.95 -12.28 7.20
N SER A 94 -10.44 -11.06 7.33
CA SER A 94 -10.92 -9.89 6.61
C SER A 94 -10.90 -10.10 5.09
N LEU A 95 -9.82 -10.67 4.55
CA LEU A 95 -9.63 -10.85 3.11
C LEU A 95 -10.24 -12.17 2.58
N GLY A 96 -10.70 -13.07 3.46
CA GLY A 96 -11.44 -14.28 3.08
C GLY A 96 -10.56 -15.42 2.57
N PHE A 97 -9.31 -15.52 3.04
CA PHE A 97 -8.43 -16.65 2.73
C PHE A 97 -8.80 -17.87 3.58
N LYS A 98 -8.82 -19.08 2.97
CA LYS A 98 -9.27 -20.32 3.64
C LYS A 98 -8.18 -21.04 4.42
N GLU A 99 -6.93 -20.99 3.98
CA GLU A 99 -5.81 -21.66 4.63
C GLU A 99 -4.80 -20.65 5.16
N LEU A 100 -4.53 -20.73 6.47
CA LEU A 100 -3.48 -19.99 7.16
C LEU A 100 -2.18 -20.80 7.09
N LYS A 101 -1.33 -20.52 6.10
CA LYS A 101 0.06 -20.99 6.10
C LYS A 101 0.96 -19.80 6.39
N LEU A 102 1.52 -19.76 7.59
CA LEU A 102 2.52 -18.75 8.02
C LEU A 102 3.75 -18.73 7.11
N GLU A 103 4.00 -19.84 6.41
CA GLU A 103 5.07 -20.01 5.42
C GLU A 103 4.77 -19.33 4.07
N THR A 104 3.50 -19.02 3.78
CA THR A 104 3.10 -18.41 2.50
C THR A 104 2.14 -17.26 2.73
N ILE A 105 2.67 -16.04 2.80
CA ILE A 105 1.85 -14.83 2.78
C ILE A 105 1.30 -14.59 1.37
N PRO A 106 0.00 -14.30 1.19
CA PRO A 106 -0.54 -13.87 -0.10
C PRO A 106 0.11 -12.58 -0.59
N CYS A 107 0.37 -12.47 -1.90
CA CYS A 107 1.20 -11.40 -2.47
C CYS A 107 0.78 -9.96 -2.13
N ILE A 108 -0.50 -9.73 -1.85
CA ILE A 108 -1.05 -8.41 -1.54
C ILE A 108 -0.88 -8.01 -0.07
N PHE A 109 -0.69 -8.97 0.84
CA PHE A 109 -0.62 -8.70 2.28
C PHE A 109 0.53 -7.78 2.66
N PRO A 110 1.76 -7.95 2.15
CA PRO A 110 2.84 -7.04 2.52
C PRO A 110 2.55 -5.59 2.14
N GLN A 111 1.86 -5.35 1.02
CA GLN A 111 1.41 -4.02 0.62
C GLN A 111 0.44 -3.38 1.63
N VAL A 112 -0.41 -4.20 2.26
CA VAL A 112 -1.33 -3.76 3.31
C VAL A 112 -0.58 -3.50 4.62
N ALA A 113 0.32 -4.40 4.98
CA ALA A 113 1.12 -4.33 6.21
C ALA A 113 2.01 -3.09 6.28
N VAL A 114 2.61 -2.69 5.16
CA VAL A 114 3.52 -1.53 5.08
C VAL A 114 2.79 -0.19 5.00
N SER A 115 1.45 -0.17 5.04
CA SER A 115 0.64 1.06 4.95
C SER A 115 0.96 2.10 6.02
N GLY A 116 1.33 1.67 7.24
CA GLY A 116 1.83 2.55 8.29
C GLY A 116 3.10 3.27 7.86
N LEU A 117 4.07 2.54 7.29
CA LEU A 117 5.31 3.10 6.78
C LEU A 117 5.05 4.05 5.59
N MET A 118 4.08 3.72 4.75
CA MET A 118 3.63 4.59 3.66
C MET A 118 3.07 5.92 4.18
N LEU A 119 2.26 5.89 5.24
CA LEU A 119 1.78 7.12 5.88
C LEU A 119 2.95 7.95 6.44
N GLN A 120 3.94 7.31 7.07
CA GLN A 120 5.13 7.99 7.56
C GLN A 120 5.94 8.61 6.43
N LEU A 121 6.09 7.92 5.30
CA LEU A 121 6.78 8.45 4.11
C LEU A 121 6.08 9.71 3.59
N LEU A 122 4.76 9.66 3.47
CA LEU A 122 3.95 10.78 3.00
C LEU A 122 3.95 11.95 3.98
N GLY A 123 3.88 11.67 5.28
CA GLY A 123 3.92 12.67 6.36
C GLY A 123 5.26 13.38 6.48
N ASN A 124 6.37 12.62 6.37
CA ASN A 124 7.73 13.15 6.42
C ASN A 124 8.21 13.74 5.10
N SER A 125 7.55 13.40 3.99
CA SER A 125 7.77 14.09 2.74
C SER A 125 7.23 15.51 2.83
N ASN A 126 8.01 16.48 2.32
CA ASN A 126 7.57 17.85 2.03
C ASN A 126 6.53 17.82 0.90
N PHE A 127 5.46 17.07 1.12
CA PHE A 127 4.50 16.69 0.11
C PHE A 127 3.75 17.96 -0.32
N PRO A 128 3.74 18.30 -1.62
CA PRO A 128 3.29 19.62 -2.07
C PRO A 128 1.76 19.80 -2.06
N ALA A 129 1.01 18.78 -1.67
CA ALA A 129 -0.45 18.76 -1.74
C ALA A 129 -1.10 18.33 -0.42
N ALA A 130 -2.40 18.59 -0.32
CA ALA A 130 -3.20 18.05 0.76
C ALA A 130 -3.40 16.56 0.54
N LEU A 131 -3.15 15.73 1.55
CA LEU A 131 -3.36 14.28 1.45
C LEU A 131 -4.85 13.90 1.53
N THR A 132 -5.71 14.87 1.83
CA THR A 132 -7.17 14.73 1.74
C THR A 132 -7.57 14.57 0.26
N GLY A 133 -7.90 13.36 -0.14
CA GLY A 133 -8.20 13.01 -1.55
C GLY A 133 -7.05 12.35 -2.30
N LEU A 134 -6.00 11.90 -1.61
CA LEU A 134 -5.02 10.96 -2.16
C LEU A 134 -5.76 9.72 -2.68
N ARG A 135 -5.45 9.23 -3.87
CA ARG A 135 -6.15 8.11 -4.52
C ARG A 135 -5.16 7.05 -5.01
N LEU A 136 -5.56 5.79 -4.94
CA LEU A 136 -4.78 4.70 -5.50
C LEU A 136 -5.02 4.62 -7.01
N LYS A 137 -3.98 4.82 -7.83
CA LYS A 137 -4.10 4.68 -9.30
C LYS A 137 -3.63 3.32 -9.78
N ALA A 138 -2.51 2.84 -9.25
CA ALA A 138 -1.98 1.54 -9.64
C ALA A 138 -1.16 0.90 -8.54
N VAL A 139 -1.13 -0.43 -8.54
CA VAL A 139 -0.29 -1.26 -7.68
C VAL A 139 0.30 -2.36 -8.53
N THR A 140 1.62 -2.42 -8.58
CA THR A 140 2.36 -3.53 -9.17
C THR A 140 3.13 -4.23 -8.08
N ILE A 141 3.00 -5.55 -7.98
CA ILE A 141 3.64 -6.39 -6.97
C ILE A 141 4.38 -7.51 -7.68
N CYS A 142 5.65 -7.70 -7.34
CA CYS A 142 6.46 -8.84 -7.73
C CYS A 142 6.82 -9.64 -6.48
N GLN A 143 6.28 -10.85 -6.37
CA GLN A 143 6.67 -11.80 -5.32
C GLN A 143 7.59 -12.85 -5.93
N LEU A 144 8.84 -12.86 -5.49
CA LEU A 144 9.88 -13.75 -6.02
C LEU A 144 9.93 -15.07 -5.27
N ARG A 145 9.86 -15.01 -3.94
CA ARG A 145 9.92 -16.18 -3.05
C ARG A 145 8.74 -16.18 -2.08
N PRO A 146 8.38 -17.34 -1.50
CA PRO A 146 7.48 -17.38 -0.35
C PRO A 146 8.02 -16.51 0.79
N LEU A 147 7.13 -15.77 1.46
CA LEU A 147 7.49 -15.02 2.66
C LEU A 147 7.24 -15.92 3.86
N ASP A 148 8.31 -16.43 4.47
CA ASP A 148 8.23 -17.17 5.72
C ASP A 148 8.23 -16.20 6.90
N MET A 149 7.13 -16.20 7.67
CA MET A 149 6.95 -15.37 8.86
C MET A 149 7.15 -16.13 10.16
N ARG A 150 7.69 -17.35 10.13
CA ARG A 150 8.05 -18.06 11.35
C ARG A 150 8.99 -17.16 12.17
N PHE A 151 8.51 -16.65 13.29
CA PHE A 151 9.35 -16.02 14.29
C PHE A 151 10.42 -17.06 14.68
N ARG A 152 11.69 -16.80 14.34
CA ARG A 152 12.78 -17.56 14.92
C ARG A 152 12.88 -17.09 16.37
N ASP A 153 12.16 -17.79 17.25
CA ASP A 153 12.26 -17.67 18.71
C ASP A 153 13.63 -18.20 19.16
N GLU A 154 14.73 -17.64 18.67
CA GLU A 154 16.01 -17.85 19.33
C GLU A 154 16.14 -16.78 20.43
N PRO A 155 16.17 -17.19 21.71
CA PRO A 155 16.42 -16.26 22.78
C PRO A 155 17.77 -15.62 22.50
N ILE A 156 17.81 -14.29 22.48
CA ILE A 156 19.06 -13.53 22.58
C ILE A 156 19.70 -13.99 23.88
N ALA A 157 20.62 -14.95 23.79
CA ALA A 157 21.35 -15.42 24.93
C ALA A 157 22.12 -14.21 25.46
N GLU A 158 21.89 -13.87 26.73
CA GLU A 158 22.68 -12.89 27.47
C GLU A 158 24.11 -13.44 27.67
N THR A 159 24.86 -13.57 26.58
CA THR A 159 26.27 -13.91 26.60
C THR A 159 26.98 -12.96 25.66
N SER A 160 27.44 -11.86 26.27
CA SER A 160 28.66 -11.13 25.93
C SER A 160 29.38 -11.60 24.66
N ASN A 161 29.21 -10.86 23.56
CA ASN A 161 30.27 -10.35 22.68
C ASN A 161 29.62 -9.56 21.52
N ALA A 162 30.09 -8.33 21.28
CA ALA A 162 29.56 -7.39 20.29
C ALA A 162 29.70 -7.83 18.80
N GLN A 163 29.98 -9.10 18.53
CA GLN A 163 30.01 -9.71 17.21
C GLN A 163 28.80 -10.64 16.95
N GLU A 164 28.05 -11.05 17.98
CA GLU A 164 26.82 -11.85 17.84
C GLU A 164 25.55 -10.98 17.63
N GLU A 165 25.61 -9.69 17.97
CA GLU A 165 24.53 -8.73 17.64
C GLU A 165 24.35 -8.55 16.12
N GLU A 166 25.39 -8.86 15.34
CA GLU A 166 25.34 -8.84 13.87
C GLU A 166 24.75 -10.14 13.28
N GLN A 167 24.78 -11.24 14.04
CA GLN A 167 24.21 -12.54 13.65
C GLN A 167 22.75 -12.73 14.10
N ALA A 168 22.28 -11.98 15.10
CA ALA A 168 20.86 -11.90 15.47
C ALA A 168 19.98 -11.12 14.44
N MET A 169 20.46 -10.96 13.21
CA MET A 169 19.92 -10.07 12.17
C MET A 169 19.29 -10.82 10.99
N GLU A 170 18.93 -12.10 11.15
CA GLU A 170 18.23 -12.90 10.12
C GLU A 170 16.70 -12.64 10.14
N GLY A 171 16.31 -11.42 9.78
CA GLY A 171 14.90 -11.03 9.66
C GLY A 171 14.61 -10.29 8.35
N LEU A 172 13.36 -10.34 7.89
CA LEU A 172 12.94 -9.58 6.72
C LEU A 172 13.07 -8.08 6.98
N ASN A 173 13.73 -7.37 6.09
CA ASN A 173 13.85 -5.92 6.11
C ASN A 173 12.93 -5.33 5.05
N CYS A 174 12.28 -4.22 5.39
CA CYS A 174 11.45 -3.43 4.49
C CYS A 174 12.12 -2.08 4.25
N VAL A 175 12.29 -1.73 2.97
CA VAL A 175 12.71 -0.40 2.53
C VAL A 175 11.62 0.19 1.66
N MET A 176 11.21 1.41 1.98
CA MET A 176 10.20 2.15 1.23
C MET A 176 10.77 3.48 0.78
N VAL A 177 10.63 3.80 -0.50
CA VAL A 177 11.23 4.97 -1.12
C VAL A 177 10.20 5.70 -1.96
N LEU A 178 10.11 7.02 -1.78
CA LEU A 178 9.42 7.90 -2.72
C LEU A 178 10.35 8.16 -3.91
N THR A 179 10.11 7.50 -5.03
CA THR A 179 11.02 7.48 -6.18
C THR A 179 10.75 8.61 -7.16
N GLU A 180 9.48 8.87 -7.45
CA GLU A 180 9.08 9.85 -8.45
C GLU A 180 7.89 10.70 -8.01
N LYS A 181 7.86 11.92 -8.54
CA LYS A 181 6.75 12.87 -8.47
C LYS A 181 6.49 13.37 -9.89
N ARG A 182 5.28 13.15 -10.42
CA ARG A 182 4.87 13.57 -11.76
C ARG A 182 3.73 14.56 -11.66
N ILE A 183 3.80 15.65 -12.42
CA ILE A 183 2.75 16.66 -12.47
C ILE A 183 1.94 16.41 -13.74
N LEU A 184 0.65 16.10 -13.57
CA LEU A 184 -0.33 15.94 -14.63
C LEU A 184 -1.21 17.19 -14.71
N GLU A 185 -2.18 17.18 -15.64
CA GLU A 185 -3.04 18.35 -15.90
C GLU A 185 -3.87 18.74 -14.67
N ASP A 186 -4.52 17.75 -14.06
CA ASP A 186 -5.46 17.94 -12.94
C ASP A 186 -4.99 17.29 -11.64
N GLU A 187 -3.76 16.77 -11.59
CA GLU A 187 -3.24 16.07 -10.43
C GLU A 187 -1.72 15.95 -10.35
N ILE A 188 -1.23 15.44 -9.22
CA ILE A 188 0.17 15.06 -9.03
C ILE A 188 0.21 13.58 -8.66
N GLU A 189 0.96 12.79 -9.42
CA GLU A 189 1.25 11.39 -9.13
C GLU A 189 2.55 11.24 -8.36
N PHE A 190 2.57 10.23 -7.50
CA PHE A 190 3.70 9.83 -6.67
C PHE A 190 3.91 8.34 -6.85
N LEU A 191 5.15 7.95 -7.14
CA LEU A 191 5.52 6.55 -7.17
C LEU A 191 6.31 6.21 -5.92
N ILE A 192 5.83 5.18 -5.23
CA ILE A 192 6.42 4.64 -4.01
C ILE A 192 6.86 3.22 -4.34
N GLN A 193 8.15 2.96 -4.19
CA GLN A 193 8.70 1.62 -4.29
C GLN A 193 8.86 1.06 -2.87
N THR A 194 8.42 -0.18 -2.66
CA THR A 194 8.63 -0.90 -1.41
C THR A 194 9.26 -2.24 -1.68
N ASP A 195 10.41 -2.48 -1.07
CA ASP A 195 11.19 -3.71 -1.22
C ASP A 195 11.27 -4.41 0.14
N ILE A 196 10.96 -5.71 0.15
CA ILE A 196 11.16 -6.60 1.28
C ILE A 196 12.23 -7.61 0.89
N PHE A 197 13.28 -7.69 1.69
CA PHE A 197 14.45 -8.51 1.43
C PHE A 197 15.00 -9.14 2.70
N ASP A 198 15.64 -10.29 2.53
CA ASP A 198 16.44 -10.98 3.54
C ASP A 198 17.92 -10.90 3.15
N ASP A 199 18.75 -11.71 3.81
CA ASP A 199 20.17 -11.92 3.52
C ASP A 199 20.43 -12.53 2.13
N GLN A 200 19.48 -13.31 1.60
CA GLN A 200 19.54 -13.93 0.27
C GLN A 200 19.11 -12.98 -0.85
N GLY A 201 18.44 -11.88 -0.51
CA GLY A 201 18.05 -10.81 -1.44
C GLY A 201 16.56 -10.50 -1.42
N THR A 202 16.06 -9.86 -2.47
CA THR A 202 14.66 -9.43 -2.53
C THR A 202 13.71 -10.62 -2.57
N VAL A 203 12.74 -10.64 -1.66
CA VAL A 203 11.68 -11.64 -1.57
C VAL A 203 10.42 -11.11 -2.24
N TRP A 204 10.12 -9.84 -2.01
CA TRP A 204 8.91 -9.18 -2.45
C TRP A 204 9.20 -7.72 -2.77
N GLN A 205 8.61 -7.23 -3.85
CA GLN A 205 8.75 -5.85 -4.29
C GLN A 205 7.40 -5.32 -4.74
N SER A 206 7.16 -4.03 -4.51
CA SER A 206 6.00 -3.34 -5.04
C SER A 206 6.33 -1.94 -5.52
N THR A 207 5.53 -1.51 -6.50
CA THR A 207 5.45 -0.12 -6.93
C THR A 207 4.00 0.31 -6.81
N THR A 208 3.75 1.26 -5.91
CA THR A 208 2.43 1.85 -5.69
C THR A 208 2.40 3.25 -6.30
N CYS A 209 1.44 3.51 -7.17
CA CYS A 209 1.17 4.82 -7.74
C CYS A 209 -0.03 5.45 -7.03
N LEU A 210 0.23 6.55 -6.33
CA LEU A 210 -0.79 7.35 -5.67
C LEU A 210 -0.91 8.68 -6.39
N ALA A 211 -2.10 9.27 -6.40
CA ALA A 211 -2.29 10.59 -6.98
C ALA A 211 -3.12 11.50 -6.10
N VAL A 212 -2.91 12.81 -6.22
CA VAL A 212 -3.68 13.82 -5.49
C VAL A 212 -4.23 14.84 -6.47
N PRO A 213 -5.54 15.16 -6.41
CA PRO A 213 -6.14 16.23 -7.20
C PRO A 213 -5.38 17.55 -7.01
N PHE A 214 -5.01 18.16 -8.13
CA PHE A 214 -4.20 19.37 -8.16
C PHE A 214 -4.48 20.18 -9.43
N TYR A 215 -5.05 21.38 -9.25
CA TYR A 215 -5.32 22.28 -10.35
C TYR A 215 -4.26 23.38 -10.48
N GLN A 216 -3.62 23.47 -11.66
CA GLN A 216 -2.62 24.48 -11.96
C GLN A 216 -3.15 25.56 -12.92
N LYS A 217 -3.33 26.79 -12.43
CA LYS A 217 -3.80 27.95 -13.24
C LYS A 217 -2.83 28.40 -14.34
N THR A 218 -1.55 28.01 -14.27
CA THR A 218 -0.52 28.45 -15.22
C THR A 218 0.48 27.32 -15.37
N LEU A 219 0.57 26.71 -16.55
CA LEU A 219 1.52 25.63 -16.85
C LEU A 219 2.95 26.15 -16.69
N LEU A 220 3.61 25.76 -15.59
CA LEU A 220 4.99 26.16 -15.29
C LEU A 220 5.98 25.00 -15.48
N VAL A 221 5.49 23.80 -15.77
CA VAL A 221 6.27 22.55 -15.92
C VAL A 221 5.62 21.73 -17.04
N PRO A 222 6.38 21.00 -17.87
CA PRO A 222 5.82 20.07 -18.85
C PRO A 222 4.92 19.04 -18.16
N LEU A 223 3.72 18.82 -18.72
CA LEU A 223 2.84 17.76 -18.26
C LEU A 223 3.45 16.40 -18.60
N SER A 224 3.48 15.51 -17.60
CA SER A 224 3.90 14.12 -17.80
C SER A 224 2.73 13.25 -18.27
N VAL A 225 3.03 12.04 -18.72
CA VAL A 225 2.02 10.99 -18.92
C VAL A 225 1.92 10.17 -17.64
N THR A 226 0.71 9.69 -17.33
CA THR A 226 0.46 8.82 -16.17
C THR A 226 1.37 7.61 -16.18
N ALA A 227 1.86 7.22 -15.00
CA ALA A 227 2.60 5.98 -14.81
C ALA A 227 1.68 4.75 -14.63
N ALA A 228 0.39 4.97 -14.39
CA ALA A 228 -0.60 3.92 -14.12
C ALA A 228 -1.15 3.34 -15.43
N GLN A 229 -0.34 2.52 -16.10
CA GLN A 229 -0.73 1.83 -17.33
C GLN A 229 -0.49 0.33 -17.21
N LEU A 230 -1.43 -0.45 -17.73
CA LEU A 230 -1.25 -1.88 -17.92
C LEU A 230 -0.44 -2.15 -19.19
N ASP A 231 0.18 -3.32 -19.23
CA ASP A 231 0.91 -3.78 -20.42
C ASP A 231 -0.04 -3.95 -21.61
N ALA A 232 0.12 -3.11 -22.63
CA ALA A 232 -0.71 -3.12 -23.83
C ALA A 232 -0.74 -4.50 -24.51
N THR A 233 0.37 -5.24 -24.47
CA THR A 233 0.45 -6.58 -25.07
C THR A 233 -0.39 -7.61 -24.32
N LEU A 234 -0.65 -7.38 -23.02
CA LEU A 234 -1.55 -8.21 -22.22
C LEU A 234 -3.00 -7.78 -22.37
N CYS A 235 -3.27 -6.50 -22.61
CA CYS A 235 -4.60 -5.98 -22.88
C CYS A 235 -5.19 -6.53 -24.18
N ASP A 236 -4.38 -6.60 -25.24
CA ASP A 236 -4.84 -7.02 -26.58
C ASP A 236 -4.97 -8.54 -26.75
N LYS A 237 -4.65 -9.32 -25.71
CA LYS A 237 -4.71 -10.78 -25.77
C LYS A 237 -6.13 -11.32 -25.67
N SER A 238 -6.35 -12.46 -26.34
CA SER A 238 -7.52 -13.29 -26.13
C SER A 238 -7.40 -14.06 -24.81
N TYR A 239 -8.39 -13.91 -23.94
CA TYR A 239 -8.53 -14.68 -22.72
C TYR A 239 -9.74 -15.59 -22.82
N ASP A 240 -9.59 -16.80 -22.30
CA ASP A 240 -10.63 -17.82 -22.28
C ASP A 240 -11.10 -18.08 -20.84
N LYS A 241 -12.10 -18.95 -20.70
CA LYS A 241 -12.60 -19.45 -19.41
C LYS A 241 -12.99 -18.30 -18.47
N LEU A 242 -13.92 -17.45 -18.89
CA LEU A 242 -14.46 -16.41 -18.02
C LEU A 242 -15.12 -17.04 -16.79
N GLU A 243 -14.71 -16.61 -15.60
CA GLU A 243 -15.39 -16.91 -14.34
C GLU A 243 -15.73 -15.61 -13.63
N THR A 244 -16.99 -15.50 -13.23
CA THR A 244 -17.51 -14.37 -12.46
C THR A 244 -17.83 -14.85 -11.07
N ASN A 245 -17.14 -14.28 -10.09
CA ASN A 245 -17.40 -14.48 -8.67
C ASN A 245 -17.87 -13.16 -8.07
N ALA A 246 -18.41 -13.19 -6.86
CA ALA A 246 -18.75 -11.95 -6.17
C ALA A 246 -18.50 -12.05 -4.67
N PHE A 247 -18.19 -10.91 -4.07
CA PHE A 247 -18.02 -10.79 -2.64
C PHE A 247 -18.71 -9.53 -2.11
N ALA A 248 -19.12 -9.56 -0.85
CA ALA A 248 -19.77 -8.43 -0.19
C ALA A 248 -18.75 -7.60 0.59
N CYS A 249 -18.87 -6.28 0.50
CA CYS A 249 -18.07 -5.30 1.23
C CYS A 249 -18.59 -5.11 2.67
N SER A 250 -18.40 -6.10 3.55
CA SER A 250 -18.98 -6.05 4.91
C SER A 250 -18.22 -5.11 5.86
N THR A 251 -18.95 -4.53 6.81
CA THR A 251 -18.38 -3.66 7.86
C THR A 251 -17.47 -4.42 8.81
N HIS A 252 -17.86 -5.64 9.21
CA HIS A 252 -17.08 -6.47 10.12
C HIS A 252 -15.67 -6.79 9.56
N HIS A 253 -15.59 -7.21 8.28
CA HIS A 253 -14.29 -7.48 7.67
C HIS A 253 -13.48 -6.20 7.46
N LEU A 254 -14.13 -5.06 7.23
CA LEU A 254 -13.43 -3.78 7.18
C LEU A 254 -12.82 -3.42 8.54
N GLU A 255 -13.54 -3.57 9.65
CA GLU A 255 -13.03 -3.27 11.00
C GLU A 255 -11.77 -4.08 11.31
N GLU A 256 -11.77 -5.39 11.02
CA GLU A 256 -10.57 -6.24 11.15
C GLU A 256 -9.42 -5.80 10.24
N PHE A 257 -9.71 -5.23 9.08
CA PHE A 257 -8.71 -4.68 8.17
C PHE A 257 -8.11 -3.38 8.71
N GLU A 258 -8.92 -2.51 9.31
CA GLU A 258 -8.49 -1.22 9.88
C GLU A 258 -7.54 -1.38 11.08
N ASP A 259 -7.62 -2.51 11.77
CA ASP A 259 -6.69 -2.87 12.84
C ASP A 259 -5.26 -3.10 12.35
N VAL A 260 -5.10 -3.52 11.09
CA VAL A 260 -3.79 -3.89 10.52
C VAL A 260 -3.32 -2.92 9.43
N ASN A 261 -4.26 -2.27 8.73
CA ASN A 261 -3.99 -1.32 7.66
C ASN A 261 -4.28 0.12 8.08
N VAL A 262 -3.46 1.05 7.58
CA VAL A 262 -3.87 2.45 7.48
C VAL A 262 -4.87 2.60 6.34
N THR A 263 -6.15 2.43 6.66
CA THR A 263 -7.23 2.65 5.70
C THR A 263 -7.32 4.11 5.28
N ASN A 264 -7.91 4.30 4.10
CA ASN A 264 -8.39 5.60 3.62
C ASN A 264 -7.32 6.57 3.11
N LEU A 265 -6.13 6.07 2.77
CA LEU A 265 -5.13 6.85 2.00
C LEU A 265 -5.46 6.94 0.51
N ASP A 266 -6.46 6.21 0.05
CA ASP A 266 -6.91 6.06 -1.34
C ASP A 266 -8.17 6.88 -1.66
N GLY A 267 -8.54 7.83 -0.81
CA GLY A 267 -9.50 8.90 -1.13
C GLY A 267 -10.86 8.66 -0.49
N THR A 268 -11.08 7.41 -0.09
CA THR A 268 -12.19 6.96 0.76
C THR A 268 -12.20 7.64 2.14
N ALA A 269 -11.14 8.35 2.54
CA ALA A 269 -11.13 9.14 3.78
C ALA A 269 -12.23 10.21 3.84
N THR A 270 -12.71 10.63 2.68
CA THR A 270 -13.80 11.62 2.60
C THR A 270 -15.17 11.00 2.84
N ASP A 271 -15.34 9.69 2.64
CA ASP A 271 -16.58 8.96 2.87
C ASP A 271 -16.35 7.75 3.77
N LYS A 272 -16.75 7.85 5.04
CA LYS A 272 -16.67 6.76 6.03
C LYS A 272 -17.43 5.50 5.62
N ARG A 273 -18.24 5.55 4.56
CA ARG A 273 -18.99 4.42 4.02
C ARG A 273 -18.37 3.85 2.75
N ALA A 274 -17.14 4.22 2.42
CA ALA A 274 -16.44 3.69 1.25
C ALA A 274 -15.58 2.48 1.61
N THR A 275 -15.49 1.55 0.68
CA THR A 275 -14.65 0.36 0.75
C THR A 275 -13.25 0.70 0.22
N PRO A 276 -12.16 0.50 1.00
CA PRO A 276 -10.80 0.73 0.51
C PRO A 276 -10.47 -0.17 -0.68
N LEU A 277 -9.85 0.37 -1.72
CA LEU A 277 -9.51 -0.36 -2.94
C LEU A 277 -8.46 -1.46 -2.68
N LEU A 278 -7.50 -1.20 -1.79
CA LEU A 278 -6.53 -2.23 -1.35
C LEU A 278 -7.24 -3.41 -0.67
N TRP A 279 -8.32 -3.16 0.07
CA TRP A 279 -9.13 -4.22 0.68
C TRP A 279 -9.88 -5.01 -0.39
N ALA A 280 -10.55 -4.32 -1.33
CA ALA A 280 -11.25 -4.98 -2.43
C ALA A 280 -10.30 -5.83 -3.30
N LEU A 281 -9.08 -5.32 -3.57
CA LEU A 281 -8.01 -6.08 -4.22
C LEU A 281 -7.58 -7.30 -3.40
N GLY A 282 -7.43 -7.15 -2.08
CA GLY A 282 -7.11 -8.27 -1.20
C GLY A 282 -8.18 -9.37 -1.22
N ARG A 283 -9.48 -8.98 -1.19
CA ARG A 283 -10.61 -9.90 -1.34
C ARG A 283 -10.60 -10.59 -2.71
N ALA A 284 -10.32 -9.84 -3.76
CA ALA A 284 -10.23 -10.37 -5.12
C ALA A 284 -9.16 -11.45 -5.23
N MET A 285 -7.98 -11.21 -4.65
CA MET A 285 -6.90 -12.20 -4.58
C MET A 285 -7.32 -13.45 -3.82
N GLY A 286 -8.06 -13.30 -2.72
CA GLY A 286 -8.64 -14.43 -1.98
C GLY A 286 -9.59 -15.26 -2.84
N VAL A 287 -10.46 -14.61 -3.62
CA VAL A 287 -11.35 -15.29 -4.59
C VAL A 287 -10.55 -16.03 -5.66
N LEU A 288 -9.55 -15.39 -6.26
CA LEU A 288 -8.71 -15.99 -7.30
C LEU A 288 -7.95 -17.22 -6.79
N GLN A 289 -7.50 -17.18 -5.53
CA GLN A 289 -6.84 -18.31 -4.90
C GLN A 289 -7.82 -19.48 -4.72
N GLN A 290 -9.06 -19.22 -4.31
CA GLN A 290 -10.09 -20.25 -4.15
C GLN A 290 -10.49 -20.90 -5.49
N THR A 291 -10.37 -20.17 -6.60
CA THR A 291 -10.63 -20.67 -7.95
C THR A 291 -9.40 -21.23 -8.66
N ASN A 292 -8.25 -21.34 -7.97
CA ASN A 292 -6.96 -21.77 -8.55
C ASN A 292 -6.53 -20.95 -9.78
N ARG A 293 -6.75 -19.62 -9.73
CA ARG A 293 -6.41 -18.67 -10.81
C ARG A 293 -5.24 -17.75 -10.47
N VAL A 294 -4.57 -17.99 -9.35
CA VAL A 294 -3.31 -17.33 -9.01
C VAL A 294 -2.17 -18.17 -9.59
N PRO A 295 -1.35 -17.63 -10.51
CA PRO A 295 -0.17 -18.32 -11.01
C PRO A 295 0.83 -18.65 -9.89
N THR A 296 1.71 -19.61 -10.14
CA THR A 296 2.79 -19.96 -9.20
C THR A 296 3.80 -18.83 -9.07
N LEU A 297 4.67 -18.92 -8.06
CA LEU A 297 5.83 -18.03 -7.95
C LEU A 297 6.89 -18.40 -9.00
N PRO A 298 7.76 -17.46 -9.43
CA PRO A 298 7.70 -16.02 -9.15
C PRO A 298 6.50 -15.34 -9.81
N LEU A 299 5.76 -14.54 -9.04
CA LEU A 299 4.47 -13.95 -9.44
C LEU A 299 4.60 -12.43 -9.62
N LEU A 300 4.08 -11.92 -10.73
CA LEU A 300 3.87 -10.50 -10.96
C LEU A 300 2.38 -10.22 -11.07
N CYS A 301 1.90 -9.31 -10.23
CA CYS A 301 0.55 -8.77 -10.23
C CYS A 301 0.61 -7.29 -10.60
N SER A 302 -0.21 -6.85 -11.54
CA SER A 302 -0.31 -5.44 -11.92
C SER A 302 -1.77 -5.03 -11.99
N PHE A 303 -2.16 -4.05 -11.18
CA PHE A 303 -3.53 -3.55 -11.09
C PHE A 303 -3.54 -2.05 -11.34
N VAL A 304 -4.50 -1.59 -12.14
CA VAL A 304 -4.82 -0.18 -12.38
C VAL A 304 -6.26 0.05 -11.96
N CYS A 305 -6.48 1.06 -11.14
CA CYS A 305 -7.79 1.50 -10.69
C CYS A 305 -8.36 2.49 -11.70
N ASP A 306 -9.68 2.50 -11.88
CA ASP A 306 -10.36 3.47 -12.73
C ASP A 306 -10.04 4.89 -12.23
N ASP A 307 -9.60 5.73 -13.17
CA ASP A 307 -9.10 7.08 -12.93
C ASP A 307 -10.25 8.07 -12.65
N ALA A 308 -11.49 7.69 -12.92
CA ALA A 308 -12.61 8.60 -12.68
C ALA A 308 -12.80 8.93 -11.20
N ASN A 309 -12.81 10.24 -10.90
CA ASN A 309 -12.86 10.81 -9.55
C ASN A 309 -14.08 10.42 -8.69
N ASP A 310 -15.08 9.72 -9.25
CA ASP A 310 -16.34 9.36 -8.58
C ASP A 310 -16.50 7.87 -8.28
N VAL A 311 -15.49 7.04 -8.56
CA VAL A 311 -15.63 5.58 -8.37
C VAL A 311 -15.39 5.21 -6.91
N VAL A 312 -16.46 5.27 -6.13
CA VAL A 312 -16.49 4.84 -4.74
C VAL A 312 -17.33 3.57 -4.63
N ILE A 313 -16.76 2.51 -4.06
CA ILE A 313 -17.49 1.28 -3.74
C ILE A 313 -18.11 1.47 -2.35
N PRO A 314 -19.43 1.62 -2.21
CA PRO A 314 -20.06 1.79 -0.91
C PRO A 314 -19.94 0.51 -0.08
N LEU A 315 -19.87 0.64 1.23
CA LEU A 315 -19.95 -0.49 2.16
C LEU A 315 -21.30 -1.18 2.01
N GLN A 316 -21.31 -2.46 2.33
CA GLN A 316 -22.45 -3.37 2.19
C GLN A 316 -22.91 -3.57 0.74
N SER A 317 -22.15 -3.06 -0.24
CA SER A 317 -22.34 -3.38 -1.65
C SER A 317 -21.71 -4.71 -2.02
N ARG A 318 -22.06 -5.18 -3.22
CA ARG A 318 -21.51 -6.38 -3.82
C ARG A 318 -20.58 -5.98 -4.95
N VAL A 319 -19.39 -6.56 -4.95
CA VAL A 319 -18.39 -6.41 -6.01
C VAL A 319 -18.28 -7.71 -6.77
N GLU A 320 -18.32 -7.62 -8.09
CA GLU A 320 -18.12 -8.74 -9.00
C GLU A 320 -16.62 -8.82 -9.35
N CYS A 321 -16.03 -9.99 -9.20
CA CYS A 321 -14.68 -10.32 -9.59
C CYS A 321 -14.75 -11.21 -10.83
N GLU A 322 -14.51 -10.62 -11.98
CA GLU A 322 -14.36 -11.35 -13.23
C GLU A 322 -12.90 -11.73 -13.42
N SER A 323 -12.68 -12.98 -13.78
CA SER A 323 -11.36 -13.48 -14.11
C SER A 323 -11.41 -14.26 -15.41
N SER A 324 -10.35 -14.16 -16.19
CA SER A 324 -10.19 -14.93 -17.42
C SER A 324 -8.71 -15.30 -17.59
N VAL A 325 -8.44 -16.37 -18.32
CA VAL A 325 -7.12 -17.00 -18.33
C VAL A 325 -6.63 -17.16 -19.76
N ALA A 326 -5.35 -16.89 -19.97
CA ALA A 326 -4.64 -17.19 -21.21
C ALA A 326 -3.37 -17.97 -20.88
N THR A 327 -3.01 -18.93 -21.73
CA THR A 327 -1.75 -19.66 -21.63
C THR A 327 -0.73 -19.01 -22.57
N MET A 328 0.40 -18.57 -22.04
CA MET A 328 1.53 -18.10 -22.83
C MET A 328 2.53 -19.22 -23.02
N ALA A 329 2.79 -19.61 -24.26
CA ALA A 329 3.96 -20.40 -24.61
C ALA A 329 5.19 -19.47 -24.59
N ALA A 330 6.05 -19.62 -23.58
CA ALA A 330 7.34 -18.92 -23.51
C ALA A 330 8.46 -19.97 -23.44
N GLY A 331 8.82 -20.54 -24.60
CA GLY A 331 9.80 -21.63 -24.68
C GLY A 331 9.17 -22.99 -24.35
N ALA A 332 9.82 -23.76 -23.47
CA ALA A 332 9.40 -25.14 -23.11
C ALA A 332 8.32 -25.20 -22.01
N GLU A 333 7.96 -24.08 -21.39
CA GLU A 333 6.99 -24.04 -20.29
C GLU A 333 5.77 -23.16 -20.63
N GLU A 334 4.59 -23.72 -20.37
CA GLU A 334 3.32 -23.00 -20.41
C GLU A 334 3.20 -22.07 -19.19
N ARG A 335 3.07 -20.76 -19.42
CA ARG A 335 2.88 -19.77 -18.36
C ARG A 335 1.43 -19.33 -18.30
N LEU A 336 0.84 -19.43 -17.12
CA LEU A 336 -0.51 -18.96 -16.85
C LEU A 336 -0.53 -17.42 -16.73
N VAL A 337 -1.41 -16.77 -17.49
CA VAL A 337 -1.75 -15.36 -17.33
C VAL A 337 -3.22 -15.25 -16.98
N THR A 338 -3.52 -14.61 -15.86
CA THR A 338 -4.89 -14.36 -15.40
C THR A 338 -5.19 -12.88 -15.53
N LYS A 339 -6.17 -12.52 -16.35
CA LYS A 339 -6.79 -11.19 -16.37
C LYS A 339 -7.85 -11.11 -15.28
N VAL A 340 -7.90 -9.99 -14.58
CA VAL A 340 -8.82 -9.73 -13.48
C VAL A 340 -9.48 -8.38 -13.66
N GLU A 341 -10.80 -8.34 -13.48
CA GLU A 341 -11.58 -7.11 -13.45
C GLU A 341 -12.50 -7.11 -12.22
N LEU A 342 -12.45 -6.04 -11.44
CA LEU A 342 -13.39 -5.79 -10.36
C LEU A 342 -14.47 -4.83 -10.86
N LYS A 343 -15.72 -5.26 -10.78
CA LYS A 343 -16.88 -4.48 -11.21
C LYS A 343 -17.80 -4.16 -10.04
N HIS A 344 -18.27 -2.92 -10.01
CA HIS A 344 -19.32 -2.46 -9.13
C HIS A 344 -20.37 -1.75 -10.00
N ASP A 345 -21.64 -2.10 -9.87
CA ASP A 345 -22.73 -1.58 -10.72
C ASP A 345 -22.41 -1.64 -12.24
N GLN A 346 -21.86 -2.77 -12.70
CA GLN A 346 -21.44 -3.01 -14.09
C GLN A 346 -20.30 -2.10 -14.60
N ARG A 347 -19.73 -1.25 -13.76
CA ARG A 347 -18.55 -0.44 -14.05
C ARG A 347 -17.30 -1.12 -13.53
N VAL A 348 -16.27 -1.22 -14.37
CA VAL A 348 -14.94 -1.70 -13.95
C VAL A 348 -14.30 -0.65 -13.06
N VAL A 349 -13.99 -1.03 -11.82
CA VAL A 349 -13.31 -0.18 -10.83
C VAL A 349 -11.82 -0.49 -10.79
N VAL A 350 -11.44 -1.75 -11.00
CA VAL A 350 -10.04 -2.17 -11.06
C VAL A 350 -9.87 -3.17 -12.18
N SER A 351 -8.77 -3.04 -12.92
CA SER A 351 -8.36 -3.98 -13.95
C SER A 351 -6.91 -4.39 -13.74
N GLY A 352 -6.55 -5.62 -14.09
CA GLY A 352 -5.19 -6.06 -13.89
C GLY A 352 -4.88 -7.45 -14.44
N PHE A 353 -3.62 -7.82 -14.27
CA PHE A 353 -3.07 -9.10 -14.71
C PHE A 353 -2.21 -9.73 -13.63
N LEU A 354 -2.29 -11.05 -13.52
CA LEU A 354 -1.38 -11.89 -12.75
C LEU A 354 -0.65 -12.80 -13.73
N ARG A 355 0.68 -12.92 -13.59
CA ARG A 355 1.48 -13.81 -14.42
C ARG A 355 2.72 -14.29 -13.69
N THR A 356 3.25 -15.44 -14.11
CA THR A 356 4.60 -15.82 -13.73
C THR A 356 5.63 -14.94 -14.43
N VAL A 357 6.68 -14.54 -13.71
CA VAL A 357 7.87 -13.95 -14.32
C VAL A 357 8.90 -15.04 -14.56
N GLY A 358 9.52 -15.02 -15.74
CA GLY A 358 10.42 -16.08 -16.20
C GLY A 358 11.79 -16.11 -15.53
N TRP A 359 11.86 -15.74 -14.26
CA TRP A 359 13.10 -15.76 -13.49
C TRP A 359 13.23 -17.14 -12.87
N VAL A 360 14.21 -17.90 -13.35
CA VAL A 360 14.57 -19.18 -12.75
C VAL A 360 15.55 -18.85 -11.61
N PHE A 361 15.12 -19.03 -10.36
CA PHE A 361 16.07 -19.12 -9.26
C PHE A 361 16.66 -20.53 -9.32
N GLU A 362 17.94 -20.65 -9.65
CA GLU A 362 18.68 -21.89 -9.42
C GLU A 362 18.82 -22.04 -7.90
N GLU A 363 17.95 -22.84 -7.29
CA GLU A 363 18.21 -23.34 -5.94
C GLU A 363 19.54 -24.09 -5.99
N GLY A 364 20.44 -23.69 -5.09
CA GLY A 364 21.87 -23.94 -5.17
C GLY A 364 22.24 -25.30 -5.77
N ALA A 365 23.01 -25.25 -6.84
CA ALA A 365 23.92 -26.33 -7.18
C ALA A 365 24.60 -26.75 -5.87
N THR A 366 24.28 -27.95 -5.41
CA THR A 366 25.10 -28.66 -4.42
C THR A 366 26.54 -28.55 -4.91
N ALA A 367 27.34 -27.77 -4.20
CA ALA A 367 28.77 -27.73 -4.39
C ALA A 367 29.32 -29.09 -3.95
N GLU A 368 29.17 -30.09 -4.80
CA GLU A 368 30.07 -31.23 -4.85
C GLU A 368 31.27 -30.80 -5.67
N GLN A 369 32.33 -30.39 -4.98
CA GLN A 369 33.72 -30.68 -5.33
C GLN A 369 34.64 -30.56 -4.13
#